data_AF-A0A2V6B718-F1
#
_entry.id   AF-A0A2V6B718-F1
#
_cell.length_a   1.000
_cell.length_b   1.000
_cell.length_c   1.000
_cell.angle_alpha   90.00
_cell.angle_beta   90.00
_cell.angle_gamma   90.00
#
_symmetry.space_group_name_H-M   'P 1'
#
loop_
_entity.id
_entity.type
_entity.pdbx_description
1 polymer ?
#
loop_
_entity_poly.entity_id
_entity_poly.type
_entity_poly.pdbx_seq_one_letter_code
_entity_poly.pdbx_strand_id
1 'polypeptide(L)' 'GILFEIATDGPGFLIDEAANALGETLKLPPIYESNRAEIERVLAPIQLHHSAAP' A
#
# COMPACT_ATOMS: atom_id res chain seq x y z
N GLY A 1 17.99 -21.53 -8.85
CA GLY A 1 17.64 -20.55 -9.91
C GLY A 1 17.62 -19.17 -9.29
N ILE A 2 17.68 -18.12 -10.11
CA ILE A 2 17.60 -16.71 -9.66
C ILE A 2 16.32 -16.12 -10.24
N LEU A 3 15.55 -15.43 -9.40
CA LEU A 3 14.36 -14.68 -9.81
C LEU A 3 14.78 -13.26 -10.20
N PHE A 4 14.37 -12.82 -11.39
CA PHE A 4 14.53 -11.44 -11.84
C PHE A 4 13.15 -10.78 -11.96
N GLU A 5 13.11 -9.48 -11.68
CA GLU A 5 11.96 -8.61 -11.90
C GLU A 5 12.40 -7.44 -12.78
N ILE A 6 11.51 -7.02 -13.70
CA ILE A 6 11.67 -5.81 -14.51
C ILE A 6 10.38 -5.00 -14.34
N ALA A 7 10.47 -3.84 -13.70
CA ALA A 7 9.35 -2.95 -13.43
C ALA A 7 9.55 -1.60 -14.13
N THR A 8 8.44 -0.92 -14.46
CA THR A 8 8.45 0.44 -15.03
C THR A 8 8.61 1.50 -13.96
N ASP A 9 9.15 2.68 -14.32
CA ASP A 9 9.32 3.80 -13.37
C ASP A 9 8.00 4.42 -12.88
N GLY A 10 6.94 4.38 -13.70
CA GLY A 10 5.63 4.95 -13.39
C GLY A 10 4.54 3.89 -13.21
N PRO A 11 3.34 4.30 -12.72
CA PRO A 11 2.94 5.67 -12.35
C PRO A 11 3.38 6.11 -10.93
N GLY A 12 3.91 5.18 -10.12
CA GLY A 12 4.29 5.45 -8.73
C GLY A 12 3.09 5.54 -7.77
N PHE A 13 3.38 5.72 -6.49
CA PHE A 13 2.36 5.68 -5.42
C PHE A 13 1.49 6.94 -5.31
N LEU A 14 1.92 8.05 -5.91
CA LEU A 14 1.17 9.31 -5.82
C LEU A 14 -0.08 9.35 -6.72
N ILE A 15 -0.35 8.26 -7.45
CA ILE A 15 -1.53 8.16 -8.32
C ILE A 15 -2.83 8.09 -7.52
N ASP A 16 -2.80 7.48 -6.33
CA ASP A 16 -3.96 7.25 -5.46
C ASP A 16 -3.73 7.63 -3.98
N GLU A 17 -2.55 8.15 -3.65
CA GLU A 17 -2.18 8.66 -2.33
C GLU A 17 -1.54 10.05 -2.39
N ALA A 18 -1.94 10.94 -1.49
CA ALA A 18 -1.27 12.22 -1.33
C ALA A 18 0.07 12.01 -0.62
N ALA A 19 1.11 12.75 -1.03
CA ALA A 19 2.46 12.58 -0.49
C ALA A 19 2.56 12.75 1.04
N ASN A 20 1.71 13.60 1.62
CA ASN A 20 1.66 13.86 3.06
C ASN A 20 0.86 12.83 3.87
N ALA A 21 0.26 11.84 3.22
CA ALA A 21 -0.55 10.79 3.85
C ALA A 21 -0.20 9.39 3.30
N LEU A 22 0.98 9.25 2.68
CA LEU A 22 1.40 8.04 1.98
C LEU A 22 1.58 6.88 2.96
N GLY A 23 0.94 5.75 2.67
CA GLY A 23 1.05 4.51 3.44
C GLY A 23 0.29 4.53 4.77
N GLU A 24 -0.52 5.57 5.04
CA GLU A 24 -1.32 5.68 6.25
C GLU A 24 -2.61 4.84 6.20
N THR A 25 -3.01 4.38 5.01
CA THR A 25 -4.28 3.65 4.81
C THR A 25 -4.10 2.40 3.96
N LEU A 26 -4.95 1.40 4.17
CA LEU A 26 -4.98 0.19 3.35
C LEU A 26 -5.60 0.49 1.98
N LYS A 27 -4.75 0.56 0.96
CA LYS A 27 -5.15 0.59 -0.45
C LYS A 27 -5.37 -0.81 -0.99
N LEU A 28 -6.46 -0.99 -1.73
CA LEU A 28 -6.75 -2.20 -2.46
C LEU A 28 -6.83 -1.87 -3.95
N PRO A 29 -6.31 -2.74 -4.84
CA PRO A 29 -6.62 -2.64 -6.25
C PRO A 29 -8.14 -2.62 -6.49
N PRO A 30 -8.66 -1.89 -7.50
CA PRO A 30 -10.11 -1.73 -7.69
C PRO A 30 -10.91 -3.03 -7.75
N ILE A 31 -10.31 -4.11 -8.27
CA ILE A 31 -10.93 -5.44 -8.36
C ILE A 31 -11.21 -6.09 -6.98
N TYR A 32 -10.53 -5.64 -5.92
CA TYR A 32 -10.66 -6.20 -4.57
C TYR A 32 -11.45 -5.31 -3.61
N GLU A 33 -11.87 -4.11 -4.03
CA GLU A 33 -12.64 -3.20 -3.17
C GLU A 33 -13.97 -3.81 -2.72
N SER A 34 -14.62 -4.63 -3.57
CA SER A 34 -15.83 -5.37 -3.17
C SER A 34 -15.62 -6.33 -2.01
N ASN A 35 -14.38 -6.79 -1.80
CA ASN A 35 -14.00 -7.75 -0.77
C ASN A 35 -13.28 -7.09 0.42
N ARG A 36 -13.23 -5.75 0.50
CA ARG A 36 -12.52 -5.00 1.55
C ARG A 36 -12.82 -5.51 2.95
N ALA A 37 -14.10 -5.66 3.29
CA ALA A 37 -14.51 -6.09 4.62
C ALA A 37 -13.98 -7.49 4.98
N GLU A 38 -13.90 -8.40 4.01
CA GLU A 38 -13.35 -9.74 4.22
C GLU A 38 -11.83 -9.70 4.39
N ILE A 39 -11.15 -8.89 3.58
CA ILE A 39 -9.69 -8.70 3.64
C ILE A 39 -9.29 -8.06 4.98
N GLU A 40 -9.93 -6.97 5.38
CA GLU A 40 -9.64 -6.26 6.64
C GLU A 40 -9.86 -7.15 7.86
N ARG A 41 -10.82 -8.09 7.80
CA ARG A 41 -11.11 -9.03 8.89
C ARG A 41 -9.95 -9.98 9.21
N VAL A 42 -9.11 -10.33 8.24
CA VAL A 42 -8.03 -11.32 8.42
C VAL A 42 -6.65 -10.68 8.61
N LEU A 43 -6.53 -9.37 8.36
CA LEU A 43 -5.28 -8.64 8.53
C LEU A 43 -5.06 -8.28 10.00
N ALA A 44 -3.85 -8.53 10.49
CA ALA A 44 -3.43 -8.01 11.78
C ALA A 44 -3.23 -6.48 11.69
N PRO A 45 -3.65 -5.70 12.69
CA PRO A 45 -3.42 -4.27 12.68
C PRO A 45 -1.91 -3.96 12.78
N ILE A 46 -1.47 -2.97 12.01
CA ILE A 46 -0.10 -2.45 12.05
C ILE A 46 -0.14 -1.04 12.60
N GLN A 47 0.76 -0.73 13.53
CA GLN A 47 0.98 0.62 14.02
C GLN A 47 2.25 1.17 13.39
N LEU A 48 2.12 2.30 12.69
CA LEU A 48 3.27 2.97 12.14
C LEU A 48 4.00 3.71 13.27
N HIS A 49 5.24 3.31 13.53
CA HIS A 49 6.13 4.08 14.38
C HIS A 49 6.78 5.16 13.52
N HIS A 50 6.16 6.35 13.48
CA HIS A 50 6.70 7.48 12.74
C HIS A 50 7.94 8.03 13.46
N SER A 51 9.13 7.57 13.07
CA SER A 51 10.36 8.31 13.34
C SER A 51 10.46 9.41 12.30
N ALA A 52 9.97 10.60 12.63
CA ALA A 52 10.29 11.79 11.86
C ALA A 52 11.82 11.90 11.81
N ALA A 53 12.43 11.67 10.65
CA ALA A 53 13.76 12.20 10.41
C ALA A 53 13.65 13.74 10.48
N PRO A 54 14.56 14.43 11.18
CA PRO A 54 14.50 15.87 11.37
C PRO A 54 14.53 16.65 10.05
#